data_AF-A0AAX3U9A7-F1
#
_entry.id   AF-A0AAX3U9A7-F1
#
_cell.length_a   1.000
_cell.length_b   1.000
_cell.length_c   1.000
_cell.angle_alpha   90.00
_cell.angle_beta   90.00
_cell.angle_gamma   90.00
#
_symmetry.space_group_name_H-M   'P 1'
#
loop_
_entity.id
_entity.type
_entity.pdbx_description
1 polymer ?
#
loop_
_entity_poly.entity_id
_entity_poly.type
_entity_poly.pdbx_seq_one_letter_code
_entity_poly.pdbx_strand_id
1 'polypeptide(L)'
;MITIVNDVNWGAISLLNFMNSWLPGIFTFFLGFLFEKWSSRRKLKTELKNNLLEIFIPTFNSGEVISVDLAESTNFKLKATLNAYKRIYPNTFNEKAVEELSKIFADGFMVGGEVNPSYLDADKVQDLIKVL
;
A
#
# COMPACT_ATOMS: atom_id res chain seq x y z
N MET A 1 27.04 -69.31 9.12
CA MET A 1 26.79 -67.89 9.48
C MET A 1 26.01 -67.29 8.32
N ILE A 2 24.74 -66.93 8.52
CA ILE A 2 23.91 -66.34 7.46
C ILE A 2 24.05 -64.82 7.57
N THR A 3 24.68 -64.21 6.57
CA THR A 3 24.78 -62.75 6.44
C THR A 3 23.65 -62.29 5.53
N ILE A 4 22.65 -61.64 6.10
CA ILE A 4 21.58 -60.99 5.34
C ILE A 4 22.10 -59.59 4.96
N VAL A 5 22.42 -59.39 3.68
CA VAL A 5 22.78 -58.07 3.16
C VAL A 5 21.49 -57.29 2.95
N ASN A 6 21.34 -56.20 3.69
CA ASN A 6 20.16 -55.35 3.63
C ASN A 6 20.25 -54.39 2.44
N ASP A 7 19.53 -54.65 1.36
CA ASP A 7 19.46 -53.79 0.16
C ASP A 7 18.42 -52.66 0.30
N VAL A 8 18.20 -52.20 1.54
CA VAL A 8 17.25 -51.12 1.81
C VAL A 8 17.85 -49.80 1.33
N ASN A 9 17.20 -49.21 0.34
CA ASN A 9 17.53 -47.87 -0.15
C ASN A 9 17.04 -46.82 0.86
N TRP A 10 17.84 -46.61 1.90
CA TRP A 10 17.60 -45.61 2.94
C TRP A 10 17.49 -44.18 2.40
N GLY A 11 18.09 -43.88 1.25
CA GLY A 11 17.96 -42.59 0.57
C GLY A 11 16.53 -42.35 0.08
N ALA A 12 15.92 -43.35 -0.57
CA ALA A 12 14.54 -43.26 -1.03
C ALA A 12 13.54 -43.15 0.14
N ILE A 13 13.76 -43.92 1.21
CA ILE A 13 12.88 -43.91 2.40
C ILE A 13 12.97 -42.58 3.16
N SER A 14 14.19 -42.05 3.35
CA SER A 14 14.39 -40.75 3.99
C SER A 14 13.82 -39.60 3.16
N LEU A 15 13.94 -39.65 1.84
CA LEU A 15 13.34 -38.67 0.93
C LEU A 15 11.81 -38.72 0.98
N LEU A 16 11.22 -39.90 0.92
CA LEU A 16 9.76 -40.09 1.05
C LEU A 16 9.25 -39.58 2.41
N ASN A 17 9.96 -39.88 3.49
CA ASN A 17 9.56 -39.42 4.81
C ASN A 17 9.72 -37.90 4.97
N PHE A 18 10.76 -37.31 4.38
CA PHE A 18 10.93 -35.85 4.33
C PHE A 18 9.81 -35.18 3.52
N MET A 19 9.47 -35.72 2.35
CA MET A 19 8.40 -35.21 1.48
C MET A 19 7.03 -35.27 2.16
N ASN A 20 6.75 -36.33 2.92
CA ASN A 20 5.45 -36.52 3.55
C ASN A 20 5.34 -35.80 4.91
N SER A 21 6.43 -35.67 5.65
CA SER A 21 6.39 -35.19 7.04
C SER A 21 6.87 -33.74 7.22
N TRP A 22 7.82 -33.27 6.41
CA TRP A 22 8.45 -31.94 6.58
C TRP A 22 8.06 -30.95 5.49
N LEU A 23 7.98 -31.40 4.24
CA LEU A 23 7.66 -30.56 3.09
C LEU A 23 6.37 -29.75 3.27
N PRO A 24 5.24 -30.34 3.74
CA PRO A 24 3.99 -29.58 3.91
C PRO A 24 4.11 -28.46 4.94
N GLY A 25 4.86 -28.69 6.02
CA GLY A 25 5.12 -27.69 7.06
C GLY A 25 5.95 -26.51 6.53
N ILE A 26 6.99 -26.80 5.75
CA ILE A 26 7.82 -25.77 5.11
C ILE A 26 6.98 -24.93 4.13
N PHE A 27 6.17 -25.57 3.28
CA PHE A 27 5.30 -24.86 2.35
C PHE A 27 4.30 -23.96 3.08
N THR A 28 3.67 -24.47 4.14
CA THR A 28 2.71 -23.70 4.94
C THR A 28 3.35 -22.48 5.58
N PHE A 29 4.58 -22.62 6.11
CA PHE A 29 5.34 -21.52 6.68
C PHE A 29 5.65 -20.41 5.65
N PHE A 30 6.17 -20.78 4.47
CA PHE A 30 6.46 -19.80 3.43
C PHE A 30 5.19 -19.16 2.86
N LEU A 31 4.10 -19.92 2.72
CA LEU A 31 2.80 -19.37 2.34
C LEU A 31 2.28 -18.38 3.37
N GLY A 32 2.39 -18.70 4.66
CA GLY A 32 2.05 -17.77 5.75
C GLY A 32 2.82 -16.47 5.66
N PHE A 33 4.14 -16.54 5.48
CA PHE A 33 5.01 -15.37 5.31
C PHE A 33 4.65 -14.52 4.09
N LEU A 34 4.39 -15.16 2.94
CA LEU A 34 3.99 -14.46 1.72
C LEU A 34 2.62 -13.80 1.88
N PHE A 35 1.68 -14.49 2.51
CA PHE A 35 0.33 -13.98 2.76
C PHE A 35 0.34 -12.80 3.72
N GLU A 36 1.15 -12.86 4.79
CA GLU A 36 1.35 -11.75 5.72
C GLU A 36 1.90 -10.51 5.01
N LYS A 37 2.95 -10.68 4.21
CA LYS A 37 3.54 -9.59 3.43
C LYS A 37 2.52 -8.96 2.47
N TRP A 38 1.69 -9.77 1.83
CA TRP A 38 0.67 -9.28 0.91
C TRP A 38 -0.49 -8.57 1.63
N SER A 39 -0.98 -9.16 2.72
CA SER A 39 -2.02 -8.60 3.57
C SER A 39 -1.60 -7.26 4.16
N SER A 40 -0.37 -7.17 4.68
CA SER A 40 0.21 -5.94 5.21
C SER A 40 0.26 -4.82 4.16
N ARG A 41 0.71 -5.13 2.93
CA ARG A 41 0.70 -4.17 1.81
C ARG A 41 -0.69 -3.67 1.46
N ARG A 42 -1.70 -4.56 1.46
CA ARG A 42 -3.10 -4.18 1.19
C ARG A 42 -3.68 -3.28 2.29
N LYS A 43 -3.41 -3.62 3.56
CA LYS A 43 -3.80 -2.80 4.70
C LYS A 43 -3.20 -1.40 4.59
N LEU A 44 -1.91 -1.31 4.30
CA LEU A 44 -1.22 -0.04 4.13
C LEU A 44 -1.82 0.83 3.01
N LYS A 45 -2.13 0.24 1.84
CA LYS A 45 -2.80 0.98 0.76
C LYS A 45 -4.14 1.54 1.22
N THR A 46 -4.90 0.74 1.96
CA THR A 46 -6.22 1.14 2.47
C THR A 46 -6.08 2.26 3.50
N GLU A 47 -5.09 2.16 4.38
CA GLU A 47 -4.81 3.15 5.41
C GLU A 47 -4.41 4.51 4.81
N LEU A 48 -3.50 4.53 3.83
CA LEU A 48 -3.15 5.77 3.13
C LEU A 48 -4.37 6.40 2.46
N LYS A 49 -5.20 5.59 1.77
CA LYS A 49 -6.43 6.07 1.14
C LYS A 49 -7.36 6.72 2.14
N ASN A 50 -7.65 6.03 3.22
CA ASN A 50 -8.55 6.51 4.25
C ASN A 50 -8.02 7.80 4.87
N ASN A 51 -6.74 7.84 5.24
CA ASN A 51 -6.13 9.04 5.82
C ASN A 51 -6.19 10.24 4.86
N LEU A 52 -5.95 10.04 3.56
CA LEU A 52 -6.06 11.12 2.58
C LEU A 52 -7.51 11.57 2.39
N LEU A 53 -8.47 10.63 2.32
CA LEU A 53 -9.88 10.97 2.17
C LEU A 53 -10.46 11.66 3.42
N GLU A 54 -10.06 11.22 4.61
CA GLU A 54 -10.45 11.84 5.88
C GLU A 54 -9.96 13.28 6.00
N ILE A 55 -8.79 13.61 5.41
CA ILE A 55 -8.29 14.97 5.35
C ILE A 55 -8.99 15.75 4.22
N PHE A 56 -9.22 15.11 3.06
CA PHE A 56 -9.70 15.79 1.85
C PHE A 56 -11.20 16.12 1.88
N ILE A 57 -12.04 15.13 2.21
CA ILE A 57 -13.51 15.24 2.08
C ILE A 57 -14.08 16.39 2.94
N PRO A 58 -13.72 16.55 4.23
CA PRO A 58 -14.33 17.59 5.07
C PRO A 58 -14.01 19.01 4.59
N THR A 59 -12.84 19.22 3.98
CA THR A 59 -12.41 20.54 3.51
C THR A 59 -12.87 20.80 2.09
N PHE A 60 -12.71 19.86 1.16
CA PHE A 60 -12.89 20.13 -0.27
C PHE A 60 -14.19 19.56 -0.86
N ASN A 61 -14.92 18.73 -0.11
CA ASN A 61 -16.15 18.07 -0.58
C ASN A 61 -17.34 18.25 0.39
N SER A 62 -17.28 19.21 1.32
CA SER A 62 -18.38 19.49 2.26
C SER A 62 -19.46 20.41 1.69
N GLY A 63 -19.21 21.07 0.54
CA GLY A 63 -20.12 22.06 -0.04
C GLY A 63 -20.23 23.36 0.77
N GLU A 64 -19.44 23.50 1.83
CA GLU A 64 -19.38 24.67 2.69
C GLU A 64 -18.35 25.69 2.19
N VAL A 65 -18.52 26.95 2.60
CA VAL A 65 -17.54 28.01 2.31
C VAL A 65 -16.30 27.78 3.19
N ILE A 66 -15.18 27.45 2.56
CA ILE A 66 -13.89 27.25 3.24
C ILE A 66 -13.03 28.50 3.20
N SER A 67 -12.26 28.75 4.28
CA SER A 67 -11.23 29.78 4.28
C SER A 67 -9.99 29.30 3.51
N VAL A 68 -9.27 30.24 2.90
CA VAL A 68 -8.01 29.96 2.19
C VAL A 68 -6.98 29.33 3.14
N ASP A 69 -6.87 29.83 4.37
CA ASP A 69 -5.95 29.28 5.38
C ASP A 69 -6.27 27.81 5.71
N LEU A 70 -7.57 27.46 5.80
CA LEU A 70 -8.00 26.08 6.04
C LEU A 70 -7.67 25.19 4.84
N ALA A 71 -7.88 25.69 3.62
CA ALA A 71 -7.57 24.97 2.39
C ALA A 71 -6.07 24.73 2.21
N GLU A 72 -5.23 25.75 2.46
CA GLU A 72 -3.78 25.65 2.38
C GLU A 72 -3.21 24.71 3.45
N SER A 73 -3.70 24.82 4.69
CA SER A 73 -3.27 23.92 5.77
C SER A 73 -3.69 22.47 5.51
N THR A 74 -4.86 22.26 4.89
CA THR A 74 -5.31 20.93 4.45
C THR A 74 -4.43 20.38 3.33
N ASN A 75 -4.12 21.19 2.30
CA ASN A 75 -3.18 20.81 1.24
C ASN A 75 -1.81 20.42 1.81
N PHE A 76 -1.30 21.19 2.80
CA PHE A 76 -0.06 20.86 3.48
C PHE A 76 -0.12 19.49 4.18
N LYS A 77 -1.22 19.20 4.90
CA LYS A 77 -1.43 17.90 5.55
C LYS A 77 -1.48 16.76 4.52
N LEU A 78 -2.19 16.93 3.41
CA LEU A 78 -2.25 15.93 2.33
C LEU A 78 -0.86 15.64 1.75
N LYS A 79 -0.09 16.69 1.45
CA LYS A 79 1.28 16.59 0.96
C LYS A 79 2.18 15.85 1.96
N ALA A 80 2.11 16.21 3.24
CA ALA A 80 2.90 15.60 4.29
C ALA A 80 2.57 14.11 4.45
N THR A 81 1.29 13.76 4.50
CA THR A 81 0.82 12.37 4.59
C THR A 81 1.29 11.55 3.39
N LEU A 82 1.06 12.02 2.15
CA LEU A 82 1.49 11.29 0.95
C LEU A 82 3.00 11.06 0.94
N ASN A 83 3.79 12.08 1.28
CA ASN A 83 5.24 11.99 1.31
C ASN A 83 5.75 11.04 2.41
N ALA A 84 5.12 11.03 3.58
CA ALA A 84 5.47 10.12 4.66
C ALA A 84 5.29 8.65 4.22
N TYR A 85 4.12 8.30 3.68
CA TYR A 85 3.85 6.93 3.21
C TYR A 85 4.74 6.53 2.04
N LYS A 86 4.94 7.43 1.06
CA LYS A 86 5.86 7.19 -0.07
C LYS A 86 7.28 6.88 0.39
N ARG A 87 7.78 7.60 1.42
CA ARG A 87 9.13 7.42 1.96
C ARG A 87 9.28 6.11 2.72
N ILE A 88 8.29 5.74 3.53
CA ILE A 88 8.37 4.53 4.37
C ILE A 88 8.14 3.27 3.52
N TYR A 89 7.29 3.34 2.50
CA TYR A 89 6.87 2.19 1.70
C TYR A 89 7.05 2.44 0.19
N PRO A 90 8.31 2.52 -0.29
CA PRO A 90 8.58 2.70 -1.71
C PRO A 90 8.00 1.55 -2.53
N ASN A 91 7.56 1.85 -3.75
CA ASN A 91 7.06 0.88 -4.75
C ASN A 91 5.82 0.07 -4.29
N THR A 92 5.11 0.55 -3.27
CA THR A 92 3.88 -0.12 -2.80
C THR A 92 2.64 0.45 -3.49
N PHE A 93 2.62 1.75 -3.74
CA PHE A 93 1.46 2.47 -4.29
C PHE A 93 1.51 2.56 -5.82
N ASN A 94 0.37 2.88 -6.44
CA ASN A 94 0.33 3.15 -7.88
C ASN A 94 1.17 4.40 -8.20
N GLU A 95 2.30 4.21 -8.91
CA GLU A 95 3.26 5.29 -9.21
C GLU A 95 2.63 6.45 -9.96
N LYS A 96 1.73 6.19 -10.91
CA LYS A 96 1.04 7.24 -11.67
C LYS A 96 0.15 8.08 -10.77
N ALA A 97 -0.64 7.43 -9.92
CA ALA A 97 -1.52 8.13 -8.97
C ALA A 97 -0.71 8.94 -7.95
N VAL A 98 0.39 8.39 -7.45
CA VAL A 98 1.31 9.11 -6.55
C VAL A 98 1.92 10.32 -7.24
N GLU A 99 2.36 10.19 -8.48
CA GLU A 99 2.97 11.29 -9.24
C GLU A 99 1.96 12.42 -9.49
N GLU A 100 0.75 12.09 -9.94
CA GLU A 100 -0.32 13.07 -10.16
C GLU A 100 -0.72 13.78 -8.86
N LEU A 101 -0.96 13.04 -7.77
CA LEU A 101 -1.25 13.64 -6.47
C LEU A 101 -0.08 14.47 -5.93
N SER A 102 1.16 14.04 -6.15
CA SER A 102 2.33 14.79 -5.74
C SER A 102 2.43 16.13 -6.46
N LYS A 103 2.07 16.19 -7.76
CA LYS A 103 2.02 17.45 -8.52
C LYS A 103 0.93 18.37 -7.98
N ILE A 104 -0.30 17.85 -7.85
CA ILE A 104 -1.45 18.60 -7.32
C ILE A 104 -1.13 19.22 -5.95
N PHE A 105 -0.56 18.42 -5.04
CA PHE A 105 -0.23 18.89 -3.69
C PHE A 105 1.01 19.78 -3.63
N ALA A 106 1.92 19.68 -4.61
CA ALA A 106 3.11 20.51 -4.70
C ALA A 106 2.78 21.93 -5.16
N ASP A 107 1.89 22.07 -6.14
CA ASP A 107 1.42 23.35 -6.67
C ASP A 107 0.65 24.16 -5.63
N GLY A 108 0.06 23.46 -4.64
CA GLY A 108 -0.66 24.09 -3.54
C GLY A 108 -2.11 24.39 -3.88
N PHE A 109 -2.83 24.92 -2.89
CA PHE A 109 -4.23 25.29 -3.08
C PHE A 109 -4.39 26.57 -3.92
N MET A 110 -3.48 27.55 -3.77
CA MET A 110 -3.49 28.81 -4.52
C MET A 110 -2.29 28.88 -5.47
N VAL A 111 -2.56 29.18 -6.74
CA VAL A 111 -1.53 29.39 -7.78
C VAL A 111 -1.79 30.74 -8.44
N GLY A 112 -0.83 31.66 -8.33
CA GLY A 112 -0.94 32.98 -8.97
C GLY A 112 -2.08 33.86 -8.46
N GLY A 113 -2.60 33.60 -7.25
CA GLY A 113 -3.72 34.35 -6.66
C GLY A 113 -5.10 33.77 -6.97
N GLU A 114 -5.17 32.67 -7.73
CA GLU A 114 -6.40 31.93 -8.01
C GLU A 114 -6.36 30.53 -7.38
N VAL A 115 -7.53 29.93 -7.18
CA VAL A 115 -7.65 28.54 -6.72
C VAL A 115 -7.08 27.62 -7.79
N ASN A 116 -6.21 26.71 -7.38
CA ASN A 116 -5.64 25.70 -8.26
C ASN A 116 -6.79 24.88 -8.91
N PRO A 117 -6.88 24.85 -10.26
CA PRO A 117 -7.95 24.16 -10.97
C PRO A 117 -8.11 22.69 -10.60
N SER A 118 -7.04 22.05 -10.13
CA SER A 118 -7.08 20.65 -9.67
C SER A 118 -8.04 20.45 -8.49
N TYR A 119 -8.28 21.48 -7.68
CA TYR A 119 -9.24 21.44 -6.56
C TYR A 119 -10.67 21.81 -6.96
N LEU A 120 -10.87 22.35 -8.17
CA LEU A 120 -12.21 22.59 -8.73
C LEU A 120 -12.87 21.29 -9.19
N ASP A 121 -12.06 20.27 -9.49
CA ASP A 121 -12.51 18.90 -9.82
C ASP A 121 -12.18 17.96 -8.66
N ALA A 122 -12.93 18.10 -7.57
CA ALA A 122 -12.74 17.33 -6.34
C ALA A 122 -12.96 15.82 -6.56
N ASP A 123 -13.77 15.43 -7.55
CA ASP A 123 -14.02 14.02 -7.89
C ASP A 123 -12.78 13.37 -8.48
N LYS A 124 -12.07 14.07 -9.38
CA LYS A 124 -10.82 13.58 -9.95
C LYS A 124 -9.74 13.35 -8.89
N VAL A 125 -9.61 14.26 -7.92
CA VAL A 125 -8.64 14.09 -6.82
C VAL A 125 -9.02 12.89 -5.95
N GLN A 126 -10.30 12.71 -5.64
CA GLN A 126 -10.78 11.54 -4.90
C GLN A 126 -10.53 10.25 -5.65
N ASP A 127 -10.74 10.21 -6.96
CA ASP A 127 -10.51 9.02 -7.77
C ASP A 127 -9.02 8.65 -7.85
N LEU A 128 -8.13 9.64 -7.94
CA LEU A 128 -6.69 9.42 -7.80
C LEU A 128 -6.33 8.83 -6.44
N ILE A 129 -6.93 9.32 -5.36
CA ILE A 129 -6.73 8.75 -4.01
C ILE A 129 -7.22 7.30 -3.99
N LYS A 130 -8.42 7.00 -4.50
CA LYS A 130 -8.99 5.65 -4.54
C LYS A 130 -8.13 4.64 -5.31
N VAL A 131 -7.30 5.08 -6.26
CA VAL A 131 -6.49 4.22 -7.15
C VAL A 131 -5.06 3.96 -6.63
N LEU A 132 -4.62 4.60 -5.53
CA LEU A 132 -3.32 4.34 -4.84
C LEU A 132 -3.06 2.85 -4.51
#